data_AF-A0A817MB13-F1
#
_entry.id   AF-A0A817MB13-F1
#
_cell.length_a   1.000
_cell.length_b   1.000
_cell.length_c   1.000
_cell.angle_alpha   90.00
_cell.angle_beta   90.00
_cell.angle_gamma   90.00
#
_symmetry.space_group_name_H-M   'P 1'
#
loop_
_entity.id
_entity.type
_entity.pdbx_description
1 polymer ?
#
loop_
_entity_poly.entity_id
_entity_poly.type
_entity_poly.pdbx_seq_one_letter_code
_entity_poly.pdbx_strand_id
1 'polypeptide(L)'
;MASITETSVTKVIEHERPDGIFLSCGGQVALNCGVELYKSGFLQKYSCNVLGTPIKSIQITQDRSLFTQHMTYIEEKVVPYEVVNSLQEALKSAERFGYPVLVRYDVVSLDDRRSSYANNREELISLDNSALIDSSQLFIDKSVKGWKKIQYEVVRDHYDNFIVICNMENIDPLALRTGESIVVVPSQTLSNDEYSLLRSVSIKIVRHLSIIGACNVQFALNPLSSEYYIMRVNTQLSRSSALASKATGYPLAFITAELAIGMRLTNLNNSFTDETFAYCEPSLDYVVIKAPKLDLRKFLRYSNEIESSIESVDEVMSIGRSFEEAFQQALRMIHEDVIGFHPYSRTITDDELNIPTDERIFLLATALRQGYTVERLFELTKIDRWFLHKFQSIIQFIVHHFNSSIIQNKSLLLEAKRLGFSDQQISIYCGSTEVEVRASRQQFVIKPLIKQIATVSDESPTQINYFYLTYHGNQDDIQLSPNKETSILVLGSFFYEIGK
;
A
#
# COMPACT_ATOMS: atom_id res chain seq x y z
N MET A 1 20.07 20.68 11.96
CA MET A 1 18.80 20.11 12.47
C MET A 1 19.06 19.54 13.84
N ALA A 2 18.23 19.85 14.85
CA ALA A 2 18.30 19.17 16.14
C ALA A 2 17.84 17.72 15.96
N SER A 3 18.56 16.75 16.54
CA SER A 3 18.13 15.35 16.53
C SER A 3 16.90 15.19 17.41
N ILE A 4 15.88 14.47 16.91
CA ILE A 4 14.69 14.11 17.70
C ILE A 4 15.10 12.99 18.65
N THR A 5 15.36 13.36 19.90
CA THR A 5 15.72 12.45 20.99
C THR A 5 14.93 12.83 22.23
N GLU A 6 14.78 11.91 23.18
CA GLU A 6 14.14 12.19 24.47
C GLU A 6 14.76 13.43 25.14
N THR A 7 16.08 13.55 25.15
CA THR A 7 16.81 14.69 25.72
C THR A 7 16.52 16.00 25.01
N SER A 8 16.36 15.99 23.68
CA SER A 8 16.00 17.20 22.93
C SER A 8 14.55 17.61 23.22
N VAL A 9 13.63 16.64 23.23
CA VAL A 9 12.20 16.89 23.40
C VAL A 9 11.88 17.33 24.82
N THR A 10 12.51 16.73 25.83
CA THR A 10 12.39 17.17 27.24
C THR A 10 12.77 18.65 27.37
N LYS A 11 13.93 19.09 26.86
CA LYS A 11 14.33 20.51 26.89
C LYS A 11 13.31 21.45 26.25
N VAL A 12 12.71 21.04 25.13
CA VAL A 12 11.65 21.83 24.47
C VAL A 12 10.43 21.93 25.37
N ILE A 13 9.96 20.83 25.97
CA ILE A 13 8.82 20.83 26.89
C ILE A 13 9.10 21.68 28.14
N GLU A 14 10.33 21.63 28.67
CA GLU A 14 10.74 22.43 29.84
C GLU A 14 10.69 23.94 29.56
N HIS A 15 11.08 24.34 28.35
CA HIS A 15 11.12 25.73 27.91
C HIS A 15 9.74 26.24 27.46
N GLU A 16 9.10 25.55 26.53
CA GLU A 16 7.85 25.98 25.87
C GLU A 16 6.59 25.70 26.70
N ARG A 17 6.66 24.74 27.64
CA ARG A 17 5.51 24.34 28.50
C ARG A 17 4.21 24.06 27.72
N PRO A 18 4.23 23.18 26.71
CA PRO A 18 3.03 22.88 25.92
C PRO A 18 1.97 22.15 26.75
N ASP A 19 0.70 22.49 26.53
CA ASP A 19 -0.46 21.82 27.14
C ASP A 19 -0.68 20.40 26.58
N GLY A 20 -0.19 20.13 25.38
CA GLY A 20 -0.32 18.83 24.75
C GLY A 20 0.74 18.50 23.70
N ILE A 21 0.88 17.20 23.45
CA ILE A 21 1.81 16.60 22.49
C ILE A 21 1.05 15.68 21.55
N PHE A 22 1.28 15.82 20.24
CA PHE A 22 0.64 15.01 19.21
C PHE A 22 1.64 14.05 18.58
N LEU A 23 1.44 12.75 18.82
CA LEU A 23 2.42 11.71 18.47
C LEU A 23 2.13 10.99 17.15
N SER A 24 0.90 11.09 16.64
CA SER A 24 0.41 10.29 15.50
C SER A 24 0.88 10.76 14.12
N CYS A 25 1.76 11.77 14.01
CA CYS A 25 2.25 12.31 12.73
C CYS A 25 3.75 12.13 12.48
N GLY A 26 4.54 11.74 13.48
CA GLY A 26 6.01 11.73 13.39
C GLY A 26 6.63 10.35 13.16
N GLY A 27 5.83 9.37 12.73
CA GLY A 27 6.26 8.00 12.54
C GLY A 27 6.75 7.33 13.84
N GLN A 28 7.48 6.23 13.70
CA GLN A 28 7.93 5.43 14.84
C GLN A 28 8.85 6.20 15.80
N VAL A 29 9.60 7.18 15.29
CA VAL A 29 10.49 8.03 16.12
C VAL A 29 9.67 8.83 17.13
N ALA A 30 8.58 9.47 16.69
CA ALA A 30 7.71 10.23 17.58
C ALA A 30 6.97 9.33 18.58
N LEU A 31 6.45 8.18 18.12
CA LEU A 31 5.77 7.24 19.01
C LEU A 31 6.70 6.71 20.11
N ASN A 32 7.90 6.26 19.75
CA ASN A 32 8.87 5.75 20.72
C ASN A 32 9.25 6.83 21.74
N CYS A 33 9.56 8.04 21.26
CA CYS A 33 9.88 9.15 22.15
C CYS A 33 8.72 9.48 23.11
N GLY A 34 7.49 9.54 22.61
CA GLY A 34 6.31 9.82 23.43
C GLY A 34 6.02 8.73 24.46
N VAL A 35 6.19 7.46 24.09
CA VAL A 35 6.02 6.32 25.00
C VAL A 35 7.05 6.36 26.13
N GLU A 36 8.32 6.65 25.84
CA GLU A 36 9.36 6.74 26.87
C GLU A 36 9.14 7.94 27.80
N LEU A 37 8.78 9.11 27.26
CA LEU A 37 8.41 10.29 28.07
C LEU A 37 7.20 10.05 28.98
N TYR A 38 6.25 9.24 28.54
CA TYR A 38 5.10 8.84 29.34
C TYR A 38 5.50 7.86 30.45
N LYS A 39 6.34 6.86 30.14
CA LYS A 39 6.82 5.86 31.10
C LYS A 39 7.67 6.48 32.20
N SER A 40 8.48 7.50 31.88
CA SER A 40 9.33 8.20 32.85
C SER A 40 8.54 9.13 33.79
N GLY A 41 7.24 9.33 33.57
CA GLY A 41 6.42 10.27 34.33
C GLY A 41 6.65 11.73 33.91
N PHE A 42 7.45 11.99 32.87
CA PHE A 42 7.85 13.33 32.47
C PHE A 42 6.66 14.13 31.93
N LEU A 43 5.82 13.53 31.08
CA LEU A 43 4.63 14.22 30.54
C LEU A 43 3.68 14.67 31.66
N GLN A 44 3.49 13.82 32.67
CA GLN A 44 2.65 14.10 33.83
C GLN A 44 3.25 15.21 34.70
N LYS A 45 4.57 15.21 34.92
CA LYS A 45 5.27 16.28 35.66
C LYS A 45 5.06 17.67 35.04
N TYR A 46 4.97 17.76 33.72
CA TYR A 46 4.79 19.02 33.00
C TYR A 46 3.34 19.29 32.56
N SER A 47 2.38 18.45 32.97
CA SER A 47 0.97 18.55 32.56
C SER A 47 0.77 18.59 31.03
N CYS A 48 1.66 17.94 30.28
CA CYS A 48 1.62 17.86 28.83
C CYS A 48 0.81 16.62 28.41
N ASN A 49 -0.41 16.84 27.93
CA ASN A 49 -1.34 15.76 27.59
C ASN A 49 -1.07 15.18 26.21
N VAL A 50 -1.20 13.86 26.07
CA VAL A 50 -1.13 13.23 24.75
C VAL A 50 -2.45 13.44 24.03
N LEU A 51 -2.41 14.13 22.88
CA LEU A 51 -3.58 14.44 22.06
C LEU A 51 -3.87 13.30 21.08
N GLY A 52 -5.15 13.04 20.83
CA GLY A 52 -5.59 11.98 19.93
C GLY A 52 -5.50 10.60 20.57
N THR A 53 -4.83 9.65 19.90
CA THR A 53 -4.82 8.25 20.35
C THR A 53 -4.10 8.10 21.69
N PRO A 54 -4.72 7.43 22.70
CA PRO A 54 -4.09 7.25 24.01
C PRO A 54 -2.77 6.46 23.95
N ILE A 55 -1.80 6.80 24.81
CA ILE A 55 -0.52 6.08 24.93
C ILE A 55 -0.71 4.58 25.18
N LYS A 56 -1.71 4.22 26.00
CA LYS A 56 -2.00 2.80 26.28
C LYS A 56 -2.33 2.05 24.99
N SER A 57 -3.09 2.65 24.08
CA SER A 57 -3.43 2.07 22.78
C SER A 57 -2.20 1.93 21.90
N ILE A 58 -1.33 2.94 21.89
CA ILE A 58 -0.02 2.88 21.20
C ILE A 58 0.80 1.71 21.72
N GLN A 59 0.96 1.58 23.04
CA GLN A 59 1.69 0.48 23.68
C GLN A 59 1.12 -0.89 23.32
N ILE A 60 -0.20 -1.06 23.39
CA ILE A 60 -0.88 -2.31 23.02
C ILE A 60 -0.58 -2.67 21.56
N THR A 61 -0.61 -1.70 20.65
CA THR A 61 -0.36 -1.97 19.22
C THR A 61 1.10 -2.18 18.86
N GLN A 62 2.04 -1.83 19.74
CA GLN A 62 3.47 -2.05 19.52
C GLN A 62 3.96 -3.37 20.13
N ASP A 63 3.32 -3.83 21.20
CA ASP A 63 3.66 -5.10 21.85
C ASP A 63 2.78 -6.22 21.30
N ARG A 64 3.40 -7.20 20.66
CA ARG A 64 2.71 -8.32 20.03
C ARG A 64 1.89 -9.17 21.02
N SER A 65 2.41 -9.39 22.23
CA SER A 65 1.74 -10.18 23.27
C SER A 65 0.50 -9.46 23.77
N LEU A 66 0.63 -8.17 24.11
CA LEU A 66 -0.50 -7.34 24.51
C LEU A 66 -1.53 -7.24 23.38
N PHE A 67 -1.08 -7.01 22.14
CA PHE A 67 -1.97 -6.98 20.98
C PHE A 67 -2.78 -8.27 20.86
N THR A 68 -2.12 -9.43 20.94
CA THR A 68 -2.76 -10.75 20.86
C THR A 68 -3.78 -10.97 21.96
N GLN A 69 -3.46 -10.61 23.20
CA GLN A 69 -4.39 -10.68 24.32
C GLN A 69 -5.61 -9.80 24.09
N HIS A 70 -5.41 -8.57 23.60
CA HIS A 70 -6.50 -7.64 23.32
C HIS A 70 -7.39 -8.08 22.16
N MET A 71 -6.82 -8.64 21.09
CA MET A 71 -7.61 -9.18 19.97
C MET A 71 -8.38 -10.43 20.40
N THR A 72 -7.77 -11.32 21.17
CA THR A 72 -8.44 -12.51 21.71
C THR A 72 -9.59 -12.14 22.64
N TYR A 73 -9.43 -11.11 23.48
CA TYR A 73 -10.47 -10.61 24.36
C TYR A 73 -11.73 -10.14 23.60
N ILE A 74 -11.55 -9.56 22.41
CA ILE A 74 -12.68 -9.19 21.54
C ILE A 74 -13.06 -10.31 20.56
N GLU A 75 -12.65 -11.55 20.79
CA GLU A 75 -12.95 -12.71 19.94
C GLU A 75 -12.45 -12.57 18.49
N GLU A 76 -11.37 -11.82 18.30
CA GLU A 76 -10.72 -11.63 17.00
C GLU A 76 -9.42 -12.44 16.88
N LYS A 77 -9.06 -12.78 15.64
CA LYS A 77 -7.96 -13.69 15.35
C LYS A 77 -6.72 -12.93 14.86
N VAL A 78 -5.61 -13.11 15.57
CA VAL A 78 -4.27 -12.79 15.06
C VAL A 78 -3.61 -14.05 14.51
N VAL A 79 -2.53 -13.89 13.74
CA VAL A 79 -1.75 -15.04 13.26
C VAL A 79 -1.25 -15.86 14.47
N PRO A 80 -1.59 -17.16 14.54
CA PRO A 80 -1.12 -18.03 15.61
C PRO A 80 0.41 -18.08 15.65
N TYR A 81 0.96 -17.94 16.85
CA TYR A 81 2.39 -18.05 17.07
C TYR A 81 2.71 -18.68 18.42
N GLU A 82 3.91 -19.22 18.56
CA GLU A 82 4.43 -19.76 19.80
C GLU A 82 5.85 -19.29 20.07
N VAL A 83 6.14 -19.08 21.35
CA VAL A 83 7.48 -18.75 21.85
C VAL A 83 8.15 -20.04 22.24
N VAL A 84 9.31 -20.31 21.66
CA VAL A 84 10.05 -21.55 21.87
C VAL A 84 11.48 -21.24 22.32
N ASN A 85 12.01 -22.05 23.23
CA ASN A 85 13.35 -21.88 23.79
C ASN A 85 14.30 -23.02 23.39
N SER A 86 13.85 -23.95 22.55
CA SER A 86 14.66 -25.05 22.05
C SER A 86 14.20 -25.52 20.67
N LEU A 87 15.11 -26.13 19.92
CA LEU A 87 14.81 -26.79 18.65
C LEU A 87 13.65 -27.78 18.75
N GLN A 88 13.57 -28.54 19.85
CA GLN A 88 12.51 -29.54 20.02
C GLN A 88 11.13 -28.88 20.17
N GLU A 89 11.04 -27.75 20.87
CA GLU A 89 9.81 -26.96 20.96
C GLU A 89 9.45 -26.32 19.62
N ALA A 90 10.45 -25.82 18.87
CA ALA A 90 10.27 -25.26 17.54
C ALA A 90 9.69 -26.30 16.57
N LEU A 91 10.27 -27.51 16.54
CA LEU A 91 9.83 -28.62 15.69
C LEU A 91 8.39 -29.06 16.02
N LYS A 92 8.04 -29.18 17.31
CA LYS A 92 6.67 -29.49 17.74
C LYS A 92 5.67 -28.42 17.33
N SER A 93 6.07 -27.15 17.46
CA SER A 93 5.23 -26.02 17.05
C SER A 93 4.98 -26.02 15.55
N ALA A 94 6.03 -26.28 14.76
CA ALA A 94 5.92 -26.36 13.30
C ALA A 94 5.09 -27.56 12.83
N GLU A 95 5.16 -28.71 13.50
CA GLU A 95 4.28 -29.85 13.23
C GLU A 95 2.81 -29.54 13.51
N ARG A 96 2.52 -28.76 14.56
CA ARG A 96 1.14 -28.34 14.89
C ARG A 96 0.60 -27.28 13.93
N PHE A 97 1.40 -26.29 13.54
CA PHE A 97 0.98 -25.25 12.61
C PHE A 97 0.95 -25.72 11.15
N GLY A 98 1.75 -26.74 10.81
CA GLY A 98 1.97 -27.19 9.45
C GLY A 98 2.98 -26.31 8.73
N TYR A 99 3.79 -26.92 7.87
CA TYR A 99 4.76 -26.19 7.04
C TYR A 99 4.10 -25.54 5.81
N PRO A 100 4.64 -24.42 5.29
CA PRO A 100 5.77 -23.67 5.85
C PRO A 100 5.43 -22.95 7.16
N VAL A 101 6.44 -22.63 7.96
CA VAL A 101 6.32 -21.75 9.15
C VAL A 101 7.26 -20.56 9.02
N LEU A 102 6.91 -19.45 9.66
CA LEU A 102 7.76 -18.28 9.76
C LEU A 102 8.51 -18.30 11.10
N VAL A 103 9.83 -18.20 11.06
CA VAL A 103 10.71 -18.15 12.23
C VAL A 103 11.16 -16.71 12.45
N ARG A 104 10.96 -16.17 13.66
CA ARG A 104 11.41 -14.81 14.03
C ARG A 104 12.27 -14.81 15.30
N TYR A 105 13.10 -13.78 15.41
CA TYR A 105 14.17 -13.68 16.42
C TYR A 105 13.96 -12.54 17.43
N ASP A 106 12.82 -11.81 17.38
CA ASP A 106 12.50 -10.70 18.30
C ASP A 106 10.99 -10.65 18.63
N VAL A 107 10.68 -10.38 19.90
CA VAL A 107 9.33 -10.23 20.50
C VAL A 107 8.74 -8.85 20.25
N VAL A 108 9.60 -7.82 20.30
CA VAL A 108 9.19 -6.42 20.56
C VAL A 108 8.84 -5.70 19.26
N SER A 109 9.38 -6.20 18.16
CA SER A 109 9.29 -5.58 16.86
C SER A 109 8.23 -6.28 16.01
N LEU A 110 7.09 -5.61 15.76
CA LEU A 110 6.22 -5.92 14.61
C LEU A 110 6.93 -5.68 13.25
N ASP A 111 8.17 -5.24 13.29
CA ASP A 111 9.07 -5.11 12.17
C ASP A 111 9.80 -6.46 11.98
N ASP A 112 9.40 -7.23 10.97
CA ASP A 112 9.95 -8.53 10.52
C ASP A 112 11.45 -8.54 10.12
N ARG A 113 12.28 -7.60 10.60
CA ARG A 113 13.67 -7.33 10.13
C ARG A 113 14.65 -8.49 10.31
N ARG A 114 14.23 -9.58 10.94
CA ARG A 114 14.92 -10.87 11.03
C ARG A 114 13.83 -11.92 11.04
N SER A 115 13.43 -12.41 9.88
CA SER A 115 12.47 -13.51 9.80
C SER A 115 12.74 -14.36 8.58
N SER A 116 12.61 -15.67 8.74
CA SER A 116 12.93 -16.65 7.71
C SER A 116 11.85 -17.72 7.64
N TYR A 117 11.49 -18.16 6.44
CA TYR A 117 10.55 -19.27 6.27
C TYR A 117 11.29 -20.60 6.33
N ALA A 118 10.73 -21.56 7.05
CA ALA A 118 11.09 -22.97 6.94
C ALA A 118 9.96 -23.69 6.20
N ASN A 119 10.26 -24.31 5.06
CA ASN A 119 9.28 -25.07 4.26
C ASN A 119 9.19 -26.54 4.68
N ASN A 120 10.14 -27.03 5.46
CA ASN A 120 10.20 -28.40 5.95
C ASN A 120 11.03 -28.45 7.25
N ARG A 121 11.10 -29.66 7.82
CA ARG A 121 11.80 -29.94 9.07
C ARG A 121 13.29 -29.63 8.97
N GLU A 122 13.91 -30.00 7.87
CA GLU A 122 15.33 -29.87 7.62
C GLU A 122 15.76 -28.39 7.54
N GLU A 123 14.96 -27.57 6.85
CA GLU A 123 15.14 -26.10 6.81
C GLU A 123 14.95 -25.46 8.18
N LEU A 124 14.01 -25.93 9.00
CA LEU A 124 13.85 -25.40 10.34
C LEU A 124 15.07 -25.71 11.22
N ILE A 125 15.64 -26.91 11.11
CA ILE A 125 16.85 -27.31 11.84
C ILE A 125 18.05 -26.47 11.41
N SER A 126 18.19 -26.18 10.11
CA SER A 126 19.29 -25.35 9.62
C SER A 126 19.18 -23.90 10.10
N LEU A 127 17.98 -23.33 10.08
CA LEU A 127 17.71 -21.98 10.60
C LEU A 127 17.98 -21.90 12.12
N ASP A 128 17.50 -22.85 12.91
CA ASP A 128 17.66 -22.86 14.36
C ASP A 128 19.13 -22.93 14.81
N ASN A 129 19.96 -23.74 14.12
CA ASN A 129 21.40 -23.83 14.39
C ASN A 129 22.13 -22.48 14.22
N SER A 130 21.62 -21.59 13.36
CA SER A 130 22.12 -20.21 13.23
C SER A 130 21.47 -19.24 14.21
N ALA A 131 20.24 -19.52 14.64
CA ALA A 131 19.37 -18.65 15.42
C ALA A 131 19.67 -18.60 16.92
N LEU A 132 19.94 -19.76 17.52
CA LEU A 132 20.20 -19.90 18.95
C LEU A 132 21.56 -19.34 19.38
N ILE A 133 22.44 -19.07 18.42
CA ILE A 133 23.74 -18.44 18.69
C ILE A 133 23.54 -16.96 19.09
N ASP A 134 22.50 -16.30 18.57
CA ASP A 134 22.29 -14.84 18.70
C ASP A 134 21.08 -14.44 19.57
N SER A 135 20.15 -15.35 19.87
CA SER A 135 18.91 -15.03 20.60
C SER A 135 18.53 -16.09 21.65
N SER A 136 17.95 -15.65 22.77
CA SER A 136 17.52 -16.55 23.86
C SER A 136 16.14 -17.18 23.62
N GLN A 137 15.33 -16.66 22.69
CA GLN A 137 13.98 -17.13 22.38
C GLN A 137 13.68 -16.96 20.88
N LEU A 138 12.94 -17.93 20.32
CA LEU A 138 12.44 -17.89 18.94
C LEU A 138 10.92 -17.85 18.89
N PHE A 139 10.39 -17.29 17.82
CA PHE A 139 8.96 -17.22 17.55
C PHE A 139 8.65 -18.05 16.31
N ILE A 140 7.80 -19.05 16.47
CA ILE A 140 7.30 -19.86 15.36
C ILE A 140 5.89 -19.40 15.06
N ASP A 141 5.67 -19.00 13.82
CA ASP A 141 4.43 -18.45 13.31
C ASP A 141 3.78 -19.39 12.29
N LYS A 142 2.47 -19.53 12.36
CA LYS A 142 1.69 -20.12 11.26
C LYS A 142 1.94 -19.29 10.01
N SER A 143 2.35 -19.93 8.92
CA SER A 143 2.53 -19.22 7.67
C SER A 143 1.19 -18.79 7.08
N VAL A 144 1.12 -17.52 6.72
CA VAL A 144 0.08 -16.93 5.87
C VAL A 144 0.66 -16.60 4.49
N LYS A 145 1.76 -17.26 4.10
CA LYS A 145 2.41 -17.03 2.80
C LYS A 145 1.42 -17.33 1.67
N GLY A 146 1.32 -16.41 0.72
CA GLY A 146 0.37 -16.53 -0.39
C GLY A 146 -1.04 -16.05 -0.09
N TRP A 147 -1.34 -15.62 1.14
CA TRP A 147 -2.65 -15.02 1.46
C TRP A 147 -2.76 -13.60 0.92
N LYS A 148 -3.99 -13.14 0.64
CA LYS A 148 -4.25 -11.77 0.22
C LYS A 148 -3.90 -10.81 1.35
N LYS A 149 -3.28 -9.68 1.02
CA LYS A 149 -3.00 -8.62 1.99
C LYS A 149 -3.95 -7.47 1.78
N ILE A 150 -4.79 -7.22 2.78
CA ILE A 150 -5.83 -6.19 2.72
C ILE A 150 -5.58 -5.16 3.82
N GLN A 151 -5.78 -3.89 3.50
CA GLN A 151 -5.61 -2.78 4.45
C GLN A 151 -6.86 -1.91 4.48
N TYR A 152 -7.16 -1.36 5.64
CA TYR A 152 -8.26 -0.41 5.85
C TYR A 152 -7.72 0.83 6.57
N GLU A 153 -8.00 2.01 6.02
CA GLU A 153 -7.82 3.29 6.73
C GLU A 153 -9.13 3.64 7.42
N VAL A 154 -9.08 3.74 8.75
CA VAL A 154 -10.25 4.01 9.58
C VAL A 154 -10.00 5.27 10.40
N VAL A 155 -11.00 6.14 10.45
CA VAL A 155 -10.99 7.34 11.29
C VAL A 155 -12.07 7.20 12.35
N ARG A 156 -11.72 7.54 13.59
CA ARG A 156 -12.63 7.57 14.74
C ARG A 156 -12.51 8.86 15.52
N ASP A 157 -13.63 9.42 15.99
CA ASP A 157 -13.64 10.56 16.92
C ASP A 157 -13.94 10.16 18.38
N HIS A 158 -13.92 11.15 19.26
CA HIS A 158 -14.22 10.97 20.70
C HIS A 158 -15.69 10.59 20.98
N TYR A 159 -16.58 10.75 20.01
CA TYR A 159 -18.02 10.54 20.13
C TYR A 159 -18.46 9.20 19.52
N ASP A 160 -17.49 8.30 19.29
CA ASP A 160 -17.69 6.97 18.70
C ASP A 160 -18.29 6.99 17.28
N ASN A 161 -18.04 8.07 16.53
CA ASN A 161 -18.33 8.11 15.10
C ASN A 161 -17.13 7.52 14.34
N PHE A 162 -17.41 6.70 13.33
CA PHE A 162 -16.42 6.03 12.49
C PHE A 162 -16.68 6.28 11.01
N ILE A 163 -15.60 6.37 10.25
CA ILE A 163 -15.61 6.30 8.79
C ILE A 163 -14.44 5.43 8.33
N VAL A 164 -14.70 4.58 7.34
CA VAL A 164 -13.70 3.78 6.64
C VAL A 164 -13.40 4.46 5.32
N ILE A 165 -12.22 5.08 5.24
CA ILE A 165 -11.87 6.03 4.18
C ILE A 165 -11.55 5.32 2.87
N CYS A 166 -10.78 4.24 2.96
CA CYS A 166 -10.52 3.40 1.82
C CYS A 166 -10.06 2.02 2.29
N ASN A 167 -10.21 1.06 1.39
CA ASN A 167 -9.55 -0.22 1.50
C ASN A 167 -8.52 -0.39 0.37
N MET A 168 -7.47 -1.13 0.66
CA MET A 168 -6.35 -1.33 -0.26
C MET A 168 -6.06 -2.82 -0.37
N GLU A 169 -5.72 -3.26 -1.56
CA GLU A 169 -5.34 -4.64 -1.84
C GLU A 169 -3.94 -4.66 -2.44
N ASN A 170 -3.05 -5.47 -1.87
CA ASN A 170 -1.74 -5.68 -2.46
C ASN A 170 -1.84 -6.68 -3.61
N ILE A 171 -1.18 -6.39 -4.74
CA ILE A 171 -1.07 -7.33 -5.86
C ILE A 171 -0.18 -8.51 -5.46
N ASP A 172 0.96 -8.22 -4.84
CA ASP A 172 1.80 -9.26 -4.26
C ASP A 172 1.15 -9.81 -2.98
N PRO A 173 1.03 -11.14 -2.87
CA PRO A 173 0.47 -11.77 -1.69
C PRO A 173 1.43 -11.66 -0.50
N LEU A 174 0.96 -12.10 0.66
CA LEU A 174 1.76 -12.14 1.88
C LEU A 174 3.03 -12.98 1.67
N ALA A 175 4.13 -12.26 1.70
CA ALA A 175 5.54 -12.66 1.61
C ALA A 175 6.39 -11.38 1.74
N LEU A 176 5.85 -10.28 1.21
CA LEU A 176 6.43 -8.94 1.20
C LEU A 176 5.75 -7.96 2.18
N ARG A 177 6.49 -6.93 2.62
CA ARG A 177 5.92 -5.78 3.34
C ARG A 177 5.07 -4.91 2.43
N THR A 178 4.10 -4.18 3.01
CA THR A 178 3.16 -3.33 2.23
C THR A 178 3.87 -2.25 1.43
N GLY A 179 4.94 -1.67 1.99
CA GLY A 179 5.76 -0.66 1.34
C GLY A 179 6.45 -1.14 0.07
N GLU A 180 6.70 -2.45 -0.05
CA GLU A 180 7.41 -3.07 -1.18
C GLU A 180 6.47 -3.66 -2.23
N SER A 181 5.17 -3.71 -1.96
CA SER A 181 4.20 -4.23 -2.92
C SER A 181 3.66 -3.12 -3.82
N ILE A 182 3.24 -3.53 -5.01
CA ILE A 182 2.24 -2.77 -5.77
C ILE A 182 0.89 -2.93 -5.07
N VAL A 183 0.19 -1.81 -4.88
CA VAL A 183 -1.07 -1.73 -4.14
C VAL A 183 -2.13 -1.09 -5.02
N VAL A 184 -3.34 -1.64 -5.01
CA VAL A 184 -4.52 -1.09 -5.69
C VAL A 184 -5.53 -0.54 -4.68
N VAL A 185 -6.15 0.58 -5.04
CA VAL A 185 -7.25 1.21 -4.30
C VAL A 185 -8.40 1.53 -5.27
N PRO A 186 -9.65 1.14 -4.98
CA PRO A 186 -10.07 0.25 -3.88
C PRO A 186 -9.64 -1.22 -4.11
N SER A 187 -9.95 -2.13 -3.18
CA SER A 187 -9.76 -3.58 -3.42
C SER A 187 -10.57 -4.06 -4.62
N GLN A 188 -10.05 -5.04 -5.36
CA GLN A 188 -10.64 -5.53 -6.60
C GLN A 188 -11.24 -6.94 -6.47
N THR A 189 -10.74 -7.75 -5.53
CA THR A 189 -11.06 -9.19 -5.49
C THR A 189 -11.81 -9.64 -4.24
N LEU A 190 -12.29 -8.70 -3.43
CA LEU A 190 -13.14 -8.98 -2.28
C LEU A 190 -14.60 -9.12 -2.72
N SER A 191 -15.27 -10.16 -2.24
CA SER A 191 -16.72 -10.21 -2.22
C SER A 191 -17.29 -9.17 -1.25
N ASN A 192 -18.57 -8.82 -1.41
CA ASN A 192 -19.24 -7.91 -0.50
C ASN A 192 -19.25 -8.43 0.96
N ASP A 193 -19.33 -9.75 1.14
CA ASP A 193 -19.33 -10.36 2.47
C ASP A 193 -17.95 -10.25 3.12
N GLU A 194 -16.87 -10.50 2.38
CA GLU A 194 -15.50 -10.30 2.87
C GLU A 194 -15.21 -8.82 3.15
N TYR A 195 -15.65 -7.92 2.27
CA TYR A 195 -15.55 -6.47 2.49
C TYR A 195 -16.26 -6.07 3.78
N SER A 196 -17.52 -6.46 3.94
CA SER A 196 -18.34 -6.13 5.11
C SER A 196 -17.79 -6.72 6.40
N LEU A 197 -17.28 -7.96 6.34
CA LEU A 197 -16.61 -8.63 7.45
C LEU A 197 -15.38 -7.85 7.90
N LEU A 198 -14.43 -7.61 7.00
CA LEU A 198 -13.18 -6.93 7.34
C LEU A 198 -13.42 -5.48 7.79
N ARG A 199 -14.35 -4.77 7.15
CA ARG A 199 -14.79 -3.43 7.57
C ARG A 199 -15.32 -3.42 9.01
N SER A 200 -16.19 -4.38 9.34
CA SER A 200 -16.77 -4.51 10.69
C SER A 200 -15.72 -4.84 11.74
N VAL A 201 -14.79 -5.73 11.40
CA VAL A 201 -13.64 -6.09 12.25
C VAL A 201 -12.73 -4.88 12.48
N SER A 202 -12.43 -4.09 11.45
CA SER A 202 -11.65 -2.86 11.61
C SER A 202 -12.31 -1.89 12.59
N ILE A 203 -13.61 -1.63 12.46
CA ILE A 203 -14.35 -0.76 13.39
C ILE A 203 -14.30 -1.31 14.82
N LYS A 204 -14.51 -2.61 14.99
CA LYS A 204 -14.47 -3.30 16.30
C LYS A 204 -13.12 -3.15 16.98
N ILE A 205 -12.02 -3.35 16.25
CA ILE A 205 -10.65 -3.18 16.75
C ILE A 205 -10.39 -1.73 17.17
N VAL A 206 -10.71 -0.77 16.30
CA VAL A 206 -10.47 0.66 16.53
C VAL A 206 -11.26 1.17 17.73
N ARG A 207 -12.51 0.71 17.89
CA ARG A 207 -13.33 0.97 19.07
C ARG A 207 -12.70 0.42 20.35
N HIS A 208 -12.32 -0.86 20.36
CA HIS A 208 -11.73 -1.52 21.53
C HIS A 208 -10.44 -0.85 21.99
N LEU A 209 -9.58 -0.51 21.04
CA LEU A 209 -8.33 0.21 21.30
C LEU A 209 -8.56 1.69 21.61
N SER A 210 -9.79 2.21 21.55
CA SER A 210 -10.11 3.62 21.82
C SER A 210 -9.24 4.59 21.02
N ILE A 211 -8.93 4.24 19.77
CA ILE A 211 -8.13 5.07 18.87
C ILE A 211 -8.90 6.35 18.55
N ILE A 212 -8.19 7.47 18.45
CA ILE A 212 -8.76 8.77 18.07
C ILE A 212 -7.91 9.34 16.94
N GLY A 213 -8.56 9.69 15.83
CA GLY A 213 -7.92 10.05 14.57
C GLY A 213 -7.87 8.87 13.59
N ALA A 214 -7.04 9.01 12.55
CA ALA A 214 -6.82 7.97 11.54
C ALA A 214 -5.88 6.86 12.03
N CYS A 215 -6.15 5.64 11.58
CA CYS A 215 -5.30 4.47 11.78
C CYS A 215 -5.43 3.49 10.61
N ASN A 216 -4.43 2.62 10.49
CA ASN A 216 -4.35 1.61 9.45
C ASN A 216 -4.49 0.20 10.07
N VAL A 217 -5.47 -0.58 9.62
CA VAL A 217 -5.67 -1.99 10.03
C VAL A 217 -5.27 -2.90 8.87
N GLN A 218 -4.43 -3.90 9.12
CA GLN A 218 -3.96 -4.82 8.09
C GLN A 218 -4.40 -6.26 8.36
N PHE A 219 -4.80 -6.94 7.30
CA PHE A 219 -5.32 -8.31 7.31
C PHE A 219 -4.56 -9.21 6.35
N ALA A 220 -4.44 -10.47 6.77
CA ALA A 220 -4.22 -11.62 5.89
C ALA A 220 -5.57 -12.26 5.61
N LEU A 221 -5.99 -12.35 4.36
CA LEU A 221 -7.22 -13.03 3.95
C LEU A 221 -6.90 -14.25 3.11
N ASN A 222 -7.45 -15.41 3.48
CA ASN A 222 -7.26 -16.65 2.75
C ASN A 222 -7.89 -16.53 1.35
N PRO A 223 -7.19 -16.86 0.25
CA PRO A 223 -7.74 -16.74 -1.09
C PRO A 223 -8.81 -17.81 -1.42
N LEU A 224 -8.94 -18.85 -0.58
CA LEU A 224 -9.85 -19.97 -0.80
C LEU A 224 -11.02 -20.02 0.20
N SER A 225 -11.04 -19.14 1.21
CA SER A 225 -12.08 -19.09 2.24
C SER A 225 -12.15 -17.71 2.88
N SER A 226 -13.21 -17.41 3.63
CA SER A 226 -13.31 -16.16 4.39
C SER A 226 -12.50 -16.17 5.70
N GLU A 227 -11.56 -17.10 5.87
CA GLU A 227 -10.64 -17.09 7.02
C GLU A 227 -9.68 -15.90 6.91
N TYR A 228 -9.57 -15.11 7.97
CA TYR A 228 -8.64 -13.99 8.05
C TYR A 228 -7.85 -14.01 9.35
N TYR A 229 -6.72 -13.31 9.32
CA TYR A 229 -5.96 -12.94 10.51
C TYR A 229 -5.65 -11.44 10.49
N ILE A 230 -5.71 -10.82 11.66
CA ILE A 230 -5.24 -9.46 11.88
C ILE A 230 -3.72 -9.51 11.98
N MET A 231 -3.06 -8.76 11.10
CA MET A 231 -1.61 -8.69 11.03
C MET A 231 -1.06 -7.62 11.97
N ARG A 232 -1.62 -6.41 11.89
CA ARG A 232 -1.20 -5.26 12.71
C ARG A 232 -2.22 -4.12 12.64
N VAL A 233 -2.11 -3.21 13.60
CA VAL A 233 -2.80 -1.92 13.60
C VAL A 233 -1.75 -0.84 13.81
N ASN A 234 -1.70 0.13 12.90
CA ASN A 234 -0.86 1.33 13.08
C ASN A 234 -1.75 2.46 13.58
N THR A 235 -1.51 2.90 14.82
CA THR A 235 -2.25 3.96 15.54
C THR A 235 -1.84 5.39 15.14
N GLN A 236 -1.13 5.52 14.03
CA GLN A 236 -0.58 6.77 13.52
C GLN A 236 -0.85 6.89 12.03
N LEU A 237 -0.71 8.10 11.51
CA LEU A 237 -0.62 8.33 10.08
C LEU A 237 0.58 7.57 9.51
N SER A 238 0.34 6.94 8.37
CA SER A 238 1.31 6.08 7.69
C SER A 238 1.47 6.48 6.23
N ARG A 239 2.41 5.83 5.53
CA ARG A 239 2.50 5.91 4.06
C ARG A 239 1.16 5.53 3.42
N SER A 240 0.50 4.49 3.93
CA SER A 240 -0.85 4.09 3.51
C SER A 240 -1.87 5.21 3.74
N SER A 241 -1.84 5.92 4.87
CA SER A 241 -2.74 7.05 5.12
C SER A 241 -2.50 8.23 4.15
N ALA A 242 -1.24 8.48 3.75
CA ALA A 242 -0.93 9.47 2.72
C ALA A 242 -1.47 9.04 1.35
N LEU A 243 -1.24 7.78 0.96
CA LEU A 243 -1.81 7.19 -0.26
C LEU A 243 -3.34 7.29 -0.28
N ALA A 244 -4.00 6.91 0.81
CA ALA A 244 -5.44 7.01 0.97
C ALA A 244 -5.96 8.44 0.77
N SER A 245 -5.27 9.42 1.38
CA SER A 245 -5.64 10.83 1.25
C SER A 245 -5.54 11.30 -0.20
N LYS A 246 -4.51 10.85 -0.93
CA LYS A 246 -4.32 11.21 -2.34
C LYS A 246 -5.26 10.45 -3.27
N ALA A 247 -5.60 9.21 -2.96
CA ALA A 247 -6.52 8.39 -3.74
C ALA A 247 -7.96 8.90 -3.64
N THR A 248 -8.39 9.30 -2.44
CA THR A 248 -9.78 9.68 -2.15
C THR A 248 -10.01 11.20 -2.16
N GLY A 249 -8.95 12.00 -2.14
CA GLY A 249 -9.04 13.42 -1.87
C GLY A 249 -9.43 13.75 -0.42
N TYR A 250 -9.54 12.76 0.47
CA TYR A 250 -9.92 12.98 1.88
C TYR A 250 -8.69 13.36 2.73
N PRO A 251 -8.65 14.51 3.44
CA PRO A 251 -7.43 15.02 4.05
C PRO A 251 -7.19 14.41 5.45
N LEU A 252 -6.74 13.14 5.51
CA LEU A 252 -6.63 12.38 6.75
C LEU A 252 -5.79 13.05 7.85
N ALA A 253 -4.67 13.69 7.48
CA ALA A 253 -3.80 14.35 8.45
C ALA A 253 -4.49 15.54 9.13
N PHE A 254 -5.18 16.35 8.33
CA PHE A 254 -5.96 17.49 8.82
C PHE A 254 -7.08 17.02 9.75
N ILE A 255 -7.89 16.06 9.29
CA ILE A 255 -8.99 15.51 10.10
C ILE A 255 -8.47 14.89 11.39
N THR A 256 -7.37 14.12 11.35
CA THR A 256 -6.77 13.51 12.55
C THR A 256 -6.36 14.57 13.57
N ALA A 257 -5.78 15.70 13.13
CA ALA A 257 -5.39 16.79 14.01
C ALA A 257 -6.61 17.47 14.67
N GLU A 258 -7.67 17.74 13.90
CA GLU A 258 -8.92 18.30 14.42
C GLU A 258 -9.58 17.37 15.45
N LEU A 259 -9.62 16.07 15.18
CA LEU A 259 -10.17 15.09 16.12
C LEU A 259 -9.33 14.98 17.40
N ALA A 260 -8.01 15.14 17.29
CA ALA A 260 -7.10 15.10 18.43
C ALA A 260 -7.34 16.24 19.43
N ILE A 261 -7.87 17.38 18.99
CA ILE A 261 -8.25 18.52 19.84
C ILE A 261 -9.72 18.49 20.28
N GLY A 262 -10.45 17.39 20.02
CA GLY A 262 -11.80 17.17 20.54
C GLY A 262 -12.94 17.55 19.58
N MET A 263 -12.63 17.89 18.33
CA MET A 263 -13.67 18.11 17.31
C MET A 263 -14.44 16.82 17.03
N ARG A 264 -15.70 16.98 16.64
CA ARG A 264 -16.57 15.86 16.22
C ARG A 264 -16.52 15.71 14.72
N LEU A 265 -16.41 14.48 14.20
CA LEU A 265 -16.40 14.20 12.75
C LEU A 265 -17.59 14.83 12.02
N THR A 266 -18.77 14.79 12.64
CA THR A 266 -20.01 15.36 12.08
C THR A 266 -20.00 16.89 11.95
N ASN A 267 -19.09 17.57 12.65
CA ASN A 267 -18.99 19.02 12.65
C ASN A 267 -17.81 19.51 11.79
N LEU A 268 -17.01 18.58 11.27
CA LEU A 268 -15.93 18.91 10.35
C LEU A 268 -16.52 18.98 8.94
N ASN A 269 -16.32 20.11 8.29
CA ASN A 269 -16.58 20.23 6.87
C ASN A 269 -15.49 19.46 6.13
N ASN A 270 -15.83 18.81 5.03
CA ASN A 270 -14.81 18.40 4.10
C ASN A 270 -14.11 19.68 3.63
N SER A 271 -12.78 19.75 3.70
CA SER A 271 -11.94 20.97 3.55
C SER A 271 -12.00 21.67 2.17
N PHE A 272 -13.03 21.36 1.39
CA PHE A 272 -12.94 20.88 0.02
C PHE A 272 -14.31 21.01 -0.67
N THR A 273 -15.39 20.92 0.11
CA THR A 273 -16.77 21.21 -0.29
C THR A 273 -17.46 21.89 0.89
N ASP A 274 -17.89 23.14 0.72
CA ASP A 274 -18.68 23.87 1.73
C ASP A 274 -20.05 23.21 2.01
N GLU A 275 -20.45 22.25 1.18
CA GLU A 275 -21.78 21.64 1.18
C GLU A 275 -21.83 20.21 1.77
N THR A 276 -20.69 19.53 1.99
CA THR A 276 -20.68 18.16 2.53
C THR A 276 -19.77 17.99 3.75
N PHE A 277 -20.33 17.34 4.78
CA PHE A 277 -19.60 17.01 6.01
C PHE A 277 -18.51 15.97 5.73
N ALA A 278 -17.40 16.05 6.46
CA ALA A 278 -16.32 15.07 6.45
C ALA A 278 -16.78 13.67 6.91
N TYR A 279 -17.97 13.55 7.48
CA TYR A 279 -18.56 12.29 7.93
C TYR A 279 -19.21 11.50 6.77
N CYS A 280 -18.41 11.10 5.78
CA CYS A 280 -18.81 10.19 4.71
C CYS A 280 -17.68 9.21 4.36
N GLU A 281 -18.04 8.00 3.93
CA GLU A 281 -17.06 7.06 3.36
C GLU A 281 -16.89 7.37 1.87
N PRO A 282 -15.65 7.65 1.41
CA PRO A 282 -15.40 7.96 0.01
C PRO A 282 -15.79 6.83 -0.94
N SER A 283 -16.25 7.20 -2.13
CA SER A 283 -16.57 6.28 -3.23
C SER A 283 -15.82 6.71 -4.49
N LEU A 284 -15.04 5.80 -5.06
CA LEU A 284 -14.15 6.08 -6.18
C LEU A 284 -14.70 5.45 -7.46
N ASP A 285 -14.79 6.23 -8.53
CA ASP A 285 -15.19 5.77 -9.88
C ASP A 285 -13.98 5.54 -10.81
N TYR A 286 -12.81 5.37 -10.17
CA TYR A 286 -11.51 5.12 -10.78
C TYR A 286 -10.70 4.16 -9.90
N VAL A 287 -9.59 3.68 -10.47
CA VAL A 287 -8.62 2.80 -9.82
C VAL A 287 -7.32 3.55 -9.63
N VAL A 288 -6.75 3.46 -8.43
CA VAL A 288 -5.46 4.01 -8.07
C VAL A 288 -4.46 2.88 -7.91
N ILE A 289 -3.27 3.03 -8.49
CA ILE A 289 -2.16 2.09 -8.34
C ILE A 289 -1.01 2.82 -7.68
N LYS A 290 -0.55 2.28 -6.55
CA LYS A 290 0.75 2.63 -5.96
C LYS A 290 1.77 1.59 -6.37
N ALA A 291 2.93 2.03 -6.84
CA ALA A 291 4.06 1.15 -7.11
C ALA A 291 5.31 1.62 -6.34
N PRO A 292 6.09 0.69 -5.77
CA PRO A 292 7.31 1.02 -5.04
C PRO A 292 8.40 1.48 -6.01
N LYS A 293 9.24 2.41 -5.55
CA LYS A 293 10.48 2.82 -6.20
C LYS A 293 11.64 2.11 -5.51
N LEU A 294 12.27 1.19 -6.24
CA LEU A 294 13.45 0.45 -5.80
C LEU A 294 14.69 0.99 -6.52
N ASP A 295 15.76 1.20 -5.77
CA ASP A 295 17.06 1.71 -6.25
C ASP A 295 18.18 0.65 -6.07
N LEU A 296 17.80 -0.63 -6.05
CA LEU A 296 18.71 -1.76 -5.79
C LEU A 296 19.89 -1.83 -6.77
N ARG A 297 19.70 -1.36 -8.01
CA ARG A 297 20.76 -1.28 -9.04
C ARG A 297 21.99 -0.48 -8.61
N LYS A 298 21.85 0.47 -7.68
CA LYS A 298 22.99 1.24 -7.14
C LYS A 298 23.85 0.41 -6.18
N PHE A 299 23.35 -0.71 -5.69
CA PHE A 299 23.97 -1.55 -4.67
C PHE A 299 24.39 -2.90 -5.25
N LEU A 300 25.44 -2.93 -6.07
CA LEU A 300 25.93 -4.13 -6.78
C LEU A 300 26.27 -5.36 -5.91
N ARG A 301 26.42 -5.17 -4.59
CA ARG A 301 26.73 -6.24 -3.62
C ARG A 301 25.54 -6.63 -2.76
N TYR A 302 24.38 -6.03 -2.99
CA TYR A 302 23.15 -6.32 -2.28
C TYR A 302 22.29 -7.28 -3.10
N SER A 303 21.54 -8.16 -2.44
CA SER A 303 20.62 -9.06 -3.13
C SER A 303 19.46 -8.25 -3.72
N ASN A 304 18.98 -8.63 -4.91
CA ASN A 304 17.77 -8.02 -5.47
C ASN A 304 16.49 -8.75 -5.02
N GLU A 305 16.62 -9.76 -4.17
CA GLU A 305 15.49 -10.46 -3.57
C GLU A 305 14.79 -9.54 -2.58
N ILE A 306 13.51 -9.26 -2.82
CA ILE A 306 12.73 -8.44 -1.91
C ILE A 306 12.36 -9.31 -0.72
N GLU A 307 13.10 -9.15 0.38
CA GLU A 307 12.84 -9.84 1.63
C GLU A 307 11.76 -9.12 2.47
N SER A 308 11.60 -9.57 3.72
CA SER A 308 10.68 -9.00 4.70
C SER A 308 11.10 -7.63 5.24
N SER A 309 12.11 -6.97 4.68
CA SER A 309 12.58 -5.64 5.08
C SER A 309 12.18 -4.56 4.06
N ILE A 310 12.11 -3.28 4.47
CA ILE A 310 11.76 -2.19 3.55
C ILE A 310 13.02 -1.77 2.80
N GLU A 311 12.98 -1.87 1.49
CA GLU A 311 14.09 -1.59 0.57
C GLU A 311 13.75 -0.47 -0.42
N SER A 312 12.46 -0.16 -0.57
CA SER A 312 11.97 0.96 -1.37
C SER A 312 12.45 2.30 -0.83
N VAL A 313 12.97 3.12 -1.74
CA VAL A 313 13.40 4.49 -1.44
C VAL A 313 12.23 5.48 -1.51
N ASP A 314 11.22 5.15 -2.32
CA ASP A 314 10.00 5.95 -2.46
C ASP A 314 8.84 5.13 -3.06
N GLU A 315 7.74 5.79 -3.42
CA GLU A 315 6.60 5.24 -4.12
C GLU A 315 5.98 6.23 -5.12
N VAL A 316 5.40 5.70 -6.19
CA VAL A 316 4.65 6.47 -7.19
C VAL A 316 3.17 6.08 -7.15
N MET A 317 2.30 7.02 -7.54
CA MET A 317 0.85 6.81 -7.58
C MET A 317 0.30 7.24 -8.94
N SER A 318 -0.49 6.37 -9.57
CA SER A 318 -1.23 6.66 -10.80
C SER A 318 -2.72 6.45 -10.60
N ILE A 319 -3.52 7.10 -11.46
CA ILE A 319 -4.98 7.02 -11.44
C ILE A 319 -5.47 6.76 -12.86
N GLY A 320 -6.41 5.84 -13.03
CA GLY A 320 -7.04 5.52 -14.30
C GLY A 320 -8.43 4.94 -14.09
N ARG A 321 -9.27 4.89 -15.13
CA ARG A 321 -10.62 4.31 -15.00
C ARG A 321 -10.68 2.81 -15.30
N SER A 322 -9.53 2.21 -15.61
CA SER A 322 -9.36 0.77 -15.61
C SER A 322 -8.03 0.41 -14.93
N PHE A 323 -7.95 -0.81 -14.43
CA PHE A 323 -6.73 -1.32 -13.82
C PHE A 323 -5.55 -1.26 -14.79
N GLU A 324 -5.75 -1.69 -16.04
CA GLU A 324 -4.70 -1.72 -17.07
C GLU A 324 -4.14 -0.32 -17.34
N GLU A 325 -5.02 0.68 -17.43
CA GLU A 325 -4.64 2.08 -17.61
C GLU A 325 -3.79 2.60 -16.46
N ALA A 326 -4.29 2.48 -15.23
CA ALA A 326 -3.60 2.95 -14.03
C ALA A 326 -2.28 2.18 -13.84
N PHE A 327 -2.28 0.87 -14.01
CA PHE A 327 -1.11 0.01 -13.83
C PHE A 327 0.03 0.37 -14.79
N GLN A 328 -0.25 0.50 -16.09
CA GLN A 328 0.79 0.90 -17.05
C GLN A 328 1.29 2.33 -16.80
N GLN A 329 0.43 3.24 -16.33
CA GLN A 329 0.87 4.57 -15.90
C GLN A 329 1.81 4.50 -14.69
N ALA A 330 1.48 3.71 -13.67
CA ALA A 330 2.33 3.54 -12.48
C ALA A 330 3.71 3.02 -12.86
N LEU A 331 3.79 1.98 -13.70
CA LEU A 331 5.07 1.41 -14.13
C LEU A 331 5.97 2.45 -14.80
N ARG A 332 5.42 3.32 -15.65
CA ARG A 332 6.17 4.41 -16.28
C ARG A 332 6.68 5.47 -15.31
N MET A 333 6.06 5.60 -14.16
CA MET A 333 6.48 6.56 -13.15
C MET A 333 7.65 6.04 -12.31
N ILE A 334 7.88 4.71 -12.26
CA ILE A 334 8.92 4.10 -11.40
C ILE A 334 10.35 4.42 -11.88
N HIS A 335 10.57 4.51 -13.19
CA HIS A 335 11.89 4.79 -13.74
C HIS A 335 11.80 5.26 -15.19
N GLU A 336 12.73 6.13 -15.62
CA GLU A 336 12.76 6.70 -16.98
C GLU A 336 12.84 5.62 -18.08
N ASP A 337 13.59 4.55 -17.84
CA ASP A 337 13.72 3.41 -18.78
C ASP A 337 12.49 2.47 -18.81
N VAL A 338 11.55 2.61 -17.87
CA VAL A 338 10.37 1.74 -17.81
C VAL A 338 9.28 2.33 -18.68
N ILE A 339 9.02 1.69 -19.82
CA ILE A 339 8.02 2.17 -20.77
C ILE A 339 6.59 1.73 -20.44
N GLY A 340 6.41 0.78 -19.51
CA GLY A 340 5.14 0.21 -19.05
C GLY A 340 5.26 -1.30 -18.83
N PHE A 341 4.16 -2.06 -18.97
CA PHE A 341 4.19 -3.53 -18.79
C PHE A 341 4.80 -4.21 -20.03
N HIS A 342 6.13 -4.24 -20.09
CA HIS A 342 6.90 -4.70 -21.25
C HIS A 342 7.65 -6.01 -20.94
N PRO A 343 7.55 -7.04 -21.82
CA PRO A 343 8.28 -8.29 -21.67
C PRO A 343 9.75 -8.13 -22.10
N TYR A 344 10.66 -8.81 -21.41
CA TYR A 344 12.07 -8.86 -21.79
C TYR A 344 12.29 -9.71 -23.05
N SER A 345 13.37 -9.39 -23.76
CA SER A 345 13.87 -10.16 -24.91
C SER A 345 14.73 -11.36 -24.48
N ARG A 346 14.30 -12.11 -23.45
CA ARG A 346 14.97 -13.33 -22.98
C ARG A 346 13.97 -14.38 -22.49
N THR A 347 14.42 -15.63 -22.42
CA THR A 347 13.70 -16.70 -21.72
C THR A 347 13.85 -16.55 -20.21
N ILE A 348 12.84 -17.00 -19.47
CA ILE A 348 12.86 -17.01 -18.01
C ILE A 348 12.57 -18.42 -17.49
N THR A 349 12.93 -18.69 -16.24
CA THR A 349 12.57 -19.93 -15.54
C THR A 349 11.51 -19.70 -14.46
N ASP A 350 10.88 -20.79 -13.99
CA ASP A 350 9.86 -20.74 -12.93
C ASP A 350 10.44 -20.21 -11.60
N ASP A 351 11.71 -20.50 -11.33
CA ASP A 351 12.39 -20.07 -10.11
C ASP A 351 12.47 -18.55 -10.00
N GLU A 352 12.65 -17.84 -11.13
CA GLU A 352 12.68 -16.37 -11.18
C GLU A 352 11.33 -15.73 -10.83
N LEU A 353 10.22 -16.48 -10.89
CA LEU A 353 8.88 -15.99 -10.53
C LEU A 353 8.49 -16.34 -9.08
N ASN A 354 9.07 -17.43 -8.55
CA ASN A 354 8.85 -17.88 -7.18
C ASN A 354 9.44 -16.92 -6.15
N ILE A 355 10.59 -16.33 -6.46
CA ILE A 355 11.28 -15.37 -5.60
C ILE A 355 10.92 -13.94 -6.06
N PRO A 356 10.24 -13.14 -5.22
CA PRO A 356 9.90 -11.78 -5.59
C PRO A 356 11.15 -10.89 -5.67
N THR A 357 11.32 -10.22 -6.80
CA THR A 357 12.36 -9.21 -7.06
C THR A 357 11.72 -7.93 -7.58
N ASP A 358 12.50 -6.84 -7.67
CA ASP A 358 12.08 -5.60 -8.32
C ASP A 358 11.69 -5.78 -9.80
N GLU A 359 12.17 -6.87 -10.43
CA GLU A 359 11.88 -7.20 -11.82
C GLU A 359 10.69 -8.13 -12.03
N ARG A 360 10.09 -8.68 -10.95
CA ARG A 360 9.06 -9.73 -11.02
C ARG A 360 7.90 -9.41 -11.97
N ILE A 361 7.47 -8.15 -11.97
CA ILE A 361 6.38 -7.68 -12.86
C ILE A 361 6.77 -7.81 -14.34
N PHE A 362 7.99 -7.48 -14.71
CA PHE A 362 8.47 -7.62 -16.09
C PHE A 362 8.74 -9.08 -16.46
N LEU A 363 9.11 -9.90 -15.48
CA LEU A 363 9.18 -11.36 -15.65
C LEU A 363 7.78 -11.95 -15.91
N LEU A 364 6.74 -11.49 -15.22
CA LEU A 364 5.35 -11.89 -15.50
C LEU A 364 4.93 -11.53 -16.92
N ALA A 365 5.26 -10.33 -17.40
CA ALA A 365 5.01 -9.93 -18.79
C ALA A 365 5.69 -10.89 -19.78
N THR A 366 6.94 -11.26 -19.47
CA THR A 366 7.76 -12.18 -20.28
C THR A 366 7.17 -13.59 -20.29
N ALA A 367 6.75 -14.10 -19.13
CA ALA A 367 6.10 -15.39 -18.98
C ALA A 367 4.81 -15.49 -19.81
N LEU A 368 3.95 -14.47 -19.69
CA LEU A 368 2.70 -14.39 -20.45
C LEU A 368 2.95 -14.38 -21.95
N ARG A 369 3.98 -13.66 -22.41
CA ARG A 369 4.38 -13.64 -23.83
C ARG A 369 4.89 -15.00 -24.32
N GLN A 370 5.50 -15.80 -23.43
CA GLN A 370 5.94 -17.17 -23.70
C GLN A 370 4.83 -18.21 -23.59
N GLY A 371 3.60 -17.78 -23.30
CA GLY A 371 2.43 -18.68 -23.25
C GLY A 371 2.21 -19.36 -21.91
N TYR A 372 2.79 -18.86 -20.80
CA TYR A 372 2.43 -19.33 -19.47
C TYR A 372 0.94 -19.08 -19.19
N THR A 373 0.27 -20.07 -18.60
CA THR A 373 -1.14 -19.94 -18.19
C THR A 373 -1.26 -19.14 -16.91
N VAL A 374 -2.43 -18.52 -16.70
CA VAL A 374 -2.74 -17.80 -15.46
C VAL A 374 -2.66 -18.72 -14.25
N GLU A 375 -3.08 -19.98 -14.40
CA GLU A 375 -3.03 -21.00 -13.34
C GLU A 375 -1.59 -21.30 -12.92
N ARG A 376 -0.68 -21.49 -13.88
CA ARG A 376 0.74 -21.73 -13.59
C ARG A 376 1.36 -20.51 -12.89
N LEU A 377 1.05 -19.30 -13.36
CA LEU A 377 1.54 -18.08 -12.73
C LEU A 377 0.98 -17.90 -11.32
N PHE A 378 -0.29 -18.24 -11.09
CA PHE A 378 -0.89 -18.26 -9.75
C PHE A 378 -0.17 -19.26 -8.85
N GLU A 379 0.15 -20.46 -9.34
CA GLU A 379 0.86 -21.47 -8.55
C GLU A 379 2.24 -21.02 -8.10
N LEU A 380 3.00 -20.38 -9.00
CA LEU A 380 4.34 -19.86 -8.75
C LEU A 380 4.31 -18.62 -7.83
N THR A 381 3.39 -17.69 -8.12
CA THR A 381 3.46 -16.35 -7.50
C THR A 381 2.50 -16.11 -6.35
N LYS A 382 1.40 -16.86 -6.32
CA LYS A 382 0.21 -16.65 -5.48
C LYS A 382 -0.47 -15.28 -5.70
N ILE A 383 -0.11 -14.52 -6.73
CA ILE A 383 -0.81 -13.30 -7.14
C ILE A 383 -2.22 -13.70 -7.60
N ASP A 384 -3.25 -12.96 -7.17
CA ASP A 384 -4.64 -13.30 -7.49
C ASP A 384 -4.86 -13.40 -9.01
N ARG A 385 -5.65 -14.40 -9.42
CA ARG A 385 -5.94 -14.69 -10.83
C ARG A 385 -6.53 -13.48 -11.55
N TRP A 386 -7.30 -12.65 -10.86
CA TRP A 386 -7.87 -11.43 -11.44
C TRP A 386 -6.76 -10.52 -11.99
N PHE A 387 -5.73 -10.23 -11.20
CA PHE A 387 -4.59 -9.42 -11.65
C PHE A 387 -3.83 -10.10 -12.79
N LEU A 388 -3.61 -11.41 -12.70
CA LEU A 388 -2.93 -12.18 -13.75
C LEU A 388 -3.71 -12.17 -15.09
N HIS A 389 -5.04 -12.25 -15.06
CA HIS A 389 -5.88 -12.07 -16.26
C HIS A 389 -5.77 -10.65 -16.82
N LYS A 390 -5.67 -9.63 -15.97
CA LYS A 390 -5.45 -8.24 -16.40
C LYS A 390 -4.07 -8.03 -17.03
N PHE A 391 -3.04 -8.69 -16.51
CA PHE A 391 -1.73 -8.71 -17.16
C PHE A 391 -1.77 -9.46 -18.50
N GLN A 392 -2.48 -10.59 -18.53
CA GLN A 392 -2.66 -11.37 -19.74
C GLN A 392 -3.37 -10.58 -20.84
N SER A 393 -4.39 -9.78 -20.52
CA SER A 393 -5.10 -8.97 -21.52
C SER A 393 -4.19 -7.94 -22.20
N ILE A 394 -3.30 -7.29 -21.44
CA ILE A 394 -2.29 -6.36 -21.98
C ILE A 394 -1.37 -7.10 -22.96
N ILE A 395 -0.88 -8.28 -22.60
CA ILE A 395 0.04 -9.07 -23.43
C ILE A 395 -0.66 -9.66 -24.65
N GLN A 396 -1.89 -10.15 -24.52
CA GLN A 396 -2.69 -10.62 -25.64
C GLN A 396 -2.98 -9.49 -26.64
N PHE A 397 -3.23 -8.27 -26.16
CA PHE A 397 -3.39 -7.13 -27.04
C PHE A 397 -2.10 -6.83 -27.82
N ILE A 398 -0.94 -6.92 -27.17
CA ILE A 398 0.38 -6.87 -27.83
C ILE A 398 0.50 -7.93 -28.94
N VAL A 399 0.19 -9.19 -28.62
CA VAL A 399 0.40 -10.31 -29.56
C VAL A 399 -0.56 -10.27 -30.74
N HIS A 400 -1.83 -9.91 -30.54
CA HIS A 400 -2.86 -10.03 -31.58
C HIS A 400 -3.06 -8.77 -32.42
N HIS A 401 -2.83 -7.58 -31.86
CA HIS A 401 -3.25 -6.33 -32.50
C HIS A 401 -2.10 -5.42 -32.91
N PHE A 402 -0.92 -5.54 -32.30
CA PHE A 402 0.20 -4.72 -32.70
C PHE A 402 0.88 -5.24 -33.97
N ASN A 403 0.88 -4.39 -34.98
CA ASN A 403 1.57 -4.53 -36.25
C ASN A 403 1.86 -3.12 -36.80
N SER A 404 2.50 -3.03 -37.97
CA SER A 404 2.87 -1.75 -38.58
C SER A 404 1.68 -0.85 -38.96
N SER A 405 0.45 -1.37 -39.05
CA SER A 405 -0.74 -0.60 -39.45
C SER A 405 -1.62 -0.17 -38.28
N ILE A 406 -1.30 -0.51 -37.03
CA ILE A 406 -2.12 -0.12 -35.86
C ILE A 406 -2.32 1.41 -35.78
N ILE A 407 -1.30 2.19 -36.16
CA ILE A 407 -1.36 3.66 -36.18
C ILE A 407 -2.29 4.21 -37.27
N GLN A 408 -2.81 3.37 -38.17
CA GLN A 408 -3.79 3.76 -39.19
C GLN A 408 -5.21 3.38 -38.76
N ASN A 409 -5.36 2.63 -37.67
CA ASN A 409 -6.64 2.17 -37.16
C ASN A 409 -7.05 2.94 -35.91
N LYS A 410 -7.98 3.89 -36.07
CA LYS A 410 -8.51 4.72 -34.98
C LYS A 410 -9.02 3.90 -33.79
N SER A 411 -9.75 2.81 -34.05
CA SER A 411 -10.38 2.01 -33.00
C SER A 411 -9.34 1.29 -32.16
N LEU A 412 -8.42 0.57 -32.79
CA LEU A 412 -7.34 -0.16 -32.10
C LEU A 412 -6.38 0.80 -31.40
N LEU A 413 -6.08 1.95 -32.00
CA LEU A 413 -5.23 2.94 -31.37
C LEU A 413 -5.90 3.53 -30.12
N LEU A 414 -7.20 3.82 -30.14
CA LEU A 414 -7.95 4.26 -28.95
C LEU A 414 -7.99 3.18 -27.88
N GLU A 415 -8.21 1.93 -28.26
CA GLU A 415 -8.20 0.79 -27.34
C GLU A 415 -6.84 0.60 -26.67
N ALA A 416 -5.74 0.71 -27.43
CA ALA A 416 -4.38 0.71 -26.87
C ALA A 416 -4.20 1.82 -25.83
N LYS A 417 -4.70 3.03 -26.10
CA LYS A 417 -4.64 4.13 -25.13
C LYS A 417 -5.49 3.87 -23.88
N ARG A 418 -6.67 3.25 -24.03
CA ARG A 418 -7.52 2.83 -22.89
C ARG A 418 -6.91 1.72 -22.05
N LEU A 419 -6.08 0.86 -22.64
CA LEU A 419 -5.27 -0.12 -21.91
C LEU A 419 -4.02 0.49 -21.26
N GLY A 420 -3.79 1.80 -21.42
CA GLY A 420 -2.69 2.53 -20.80
C GLY A 420 -1.38 2.54 -21.57
N PHE A 421 -1.32 2.05 -22.82
CA PHE A 421 -0.08 2.04 -23.60
C PHE A 421 0.42 3.47 -23.87
N SER A 422 1.70 3.75 -23.64
CA SER A 422 2.33 5.02 -24.03
C SER A 422 2.55 5.10 -25.54
N ASP A 423 2.76 6.31 -26.06
CA ASP A 423 3.05 6.50 -27.48
C ASP A 423 4.41 5.83 -27.84
N GLN A 424 5.37 5.88 -26.91
CA GLN A 424 6.65 5.17 -26.99
C GLN A 424 6.51 3.63 -27.01
N GLN A 425 5.66 3.04 -26.15
CA GLN A 425 5.41 1.60 -26.19
C GLN A 425 4.79 1.19 -27.53
N ILE A 426 3.82 1.97 -28.01
CA ILE A 426 3.15 1.70 -29.28
C ILE A 426 4.16 1.73 -30.42
N SER A 427 5.05 2.74 -30.45
CA SER A 427 6.03 2.90 -31.52
C SER A 427 7.00 1.72 -31.60
N ILE A 428 7.42 1.17 -30.46
CA ILE A 428 8.27 -0.02 -30.38
C ILE A 428 7.58 -1.23 -31.03
N TYR A 429 6.31 -1.48 -30.72
CA TYR A 429 5.60 -2.66 -31.22
C TYR A 429 5.15 -2.55 -32.68
N CYS A 430 4.96 -1.34 -33.22
CA CYS A 430 4.61 -1.15 -34.62
C CYS A 430 5.80 -0.81 -35.54
N GLY A 431 7.01 -0.67 -34.99
CA GLY A 431 8.20 -0.31 -35.77
C GLY A 431 8.16 1.12 -36.32
N SER A 432 7.61 2.05 -35.55
CA SER A 432 7.44 3.48 -35.89
C SER A 432 8.18 4.35 -34.88
N THR A 433 8.05 5.67 -34.99
CA THR A 433 8.56 6.64 -34.01
C THR A 433 7.44 7.13 -33.08
N GLU A 434 7.78 7.54 -31.86
CA GLU A 434 6.80 8.11 -30.92
C GLU A 434 6.08 9.33 -31.51
N VAL A 435 6.80 10.13 -32.31
CA VAL A 435 6.26 11.31 -33.00
C VAL A 435 5.18 10.93 -34.01
N GLU A 436 5.38 9.85 -34.78
CA GLU A 436 4.38 9.36 -35.75
C GLU A 436 3.14 8.81 -35.05
N VAL A 437 3.30 8.07 -33.95
CA VAL A 437 2.18 7.59 -33.13
C VAL A 437 1.37 8.77 -32.59
N ARG A 438 2.05 9.79 -32.07
CA ARG A 438 1.42 11.02 -31.57
C ARG A 438 0.69 11.77 -32.68
N ALA A 439 1.29 11.89 -33.87
CA ALA A 439 0.67 12.55 -35.03
C ALA A 439 -0.61 11.82 -35.46
N SER A 440 -0.59 10.49 -35.52
CA SER A 440 -1.78 9.69 -35.80
C SER A 440 -2.89 9.89 -34.75
N ARG A 441 -2.54 9.88 -33.45
CA ARG A 441 -3.49 10.19 -32.37
C ARG A 441 -4.14 11.56 -32.56
N GLN A 442 -3.35 12.57 -32.89
CA GLN A 442 -3.85 13.93 -33.14
C GLN A 442 -4.79 13.97 -34.36
N GLN A 443 -4.44 13.30 -35.45
CA GLN A 443 -5.27 13.19 -36.65
C GLN A 443 -6.63 12.53 -36.33
N PHE A 444 -6.65 11.50 -35.49
CA PHE A 444 -7.89 10.83 -35.07
C PHE A 444 -8.63 11.52 -33.93
N VAL A 445 -8.08 12.61 -33.38
CA VAL A 445 -8.59 13.33 -32.21
C VAL A 445 -8.67 12.42 -30.98
N ILE A 446 -7.71 11.51 -30.85
CA ILE A 446 -7.55 10.67 -29.66
C ILE A 446 -6.73 11.47 -28.66
N LYS A 447 -7.39 12.05 -27.66
CA LYS A 447 -6.77 12.79 -26.56
C LYS A 447 -7.29 12.27 -25.23
N PRO A 448 -6.49 12.30 -24.16
CA PRO A 448 -7.01 11.99 -22.84
C PRO A 448 -7.99 13.09 -22.42
N LEU A 449 -8.94 12.72 -21.58
CA LEU A 449 -9.91 13.59 -20.95
C LEU A 449 -9.46 13.93 -19.53
N ILE A 450 -9.85 15.10 -19.05
CA ILE A 450 -9.60 15.58 -17.69
C ILE A 450 -10.75 15.10 -16.80
N LYS A 451 -10.41 14.34 -15.78
CA LYS A 451 -11.35 13.87 -14.76
C LYS A 451 -11.00 14.40 -13.38
N GLN A 452 -12.02 14.73 -12.61
CA GLN A 452 -11.87 15.31 -11.28
C GLN A 452 -11.92 14.22 -10.21
N ILE A 453 -11.08 14.38 -9.19
CA ILE A 453 -11.10 13.53 -8.00
C ILE A 453 -12.12 14.12 -7.03
N ALA A 454 -13.26 13.46 -6.92
CA ALA A 454 -14.30 13.78 -5.95
C ALA A 454 -14.28 12.77 -4.81
N THR A 455 -14.38 13.25 -3.56
CA THR A 455 -14.42 12.38 -2.37
C THR A 455 -15.65 11.47 -2.36
N VAL A 456 -16.78 11.95 -2.89
CA VAL A 456 -18.00 11.16 -3.09
C VAL A 456 -18.33 11.25 -4.57
N SER A 457 -18.50 10.10 -5.23
CA SER A 457 -18.80 10.03 -6.65
C SER A 457 -20.13 10.73 -6.99
N ASP A 458 -20.08 11.70 -7.90
CA ASP A 458 -21.20 12.38 -8.58
C ASP A 458 -22.33 13.01 -7.74
N GLU A 459 -22.33 12.96 -6.40
CA GLU A 459 -23.44 13.46 -5.59
C GLU A 459 -23.44 14.99 -5.38
N SER A 460 -22.31 15.68 -5.58
CA SER A 460 -22.24 17.16 -5.50
C SER A 460 -21.03 17.72 -6.27
N PRO A 461 -21.16 18.87 -6.94
CA PRO A 461 -20.04 19.49 -7.67
C PRO A 461 -18.92 19.86 -6.69
N THR A 462 -17.74 19.25 -6.84
CA THR A 462 -16.59 19.52 -5.98
C THR A 462 -15.86 20.79 -6.46
N GLN A 463 -15.48 21.67 -5.53
CA GLN A 463 -14.83 22.95 -5.86
C GLN A 463 -13.29 22.82 -6.06
N ILE A 464 -12.72 21.62 -5.98
CA ILE A 464 -11.28 21.41 -5.96
C ILE A 464 -10.75 21.07 -7.34
N ASN A 465 -9.72 21.79 -7.75
CA ASN A 465 -8.98 21.48 -8.97
C ASN A 465 -7.96 20.35 -8.76
N TYR A 466 -8.43 19.14 -8.47
CA TYR A 466 -7.60 17.94 -8.38
C TYR A 466 -8.01 16.94 -9.46
N PHE A 467 -7.10 16.69 -10.41
CA PHE A 467 -7.44 16.03 -11.66
C PHE A 467 -6.49 14.88 -12.01
N TYR A 468 -7.00 13.97 -12.84
CA TYR A 468 -6.21 12.96 -13.54
C TYR A 468 -6.63 12.90 -15.02
N LEU A 469 -5.81 12.23 -15.84
CA LEU A 469 -6.04 12.08 -17.27
C LEU A 469 -6.39 10.63 -17.60
N THR A 470 -7.41 10.44 -18.43
CA THR A 470 -7.85 9.10 -18.85
C THR A 470 -8.38 9.07 -20.29
N TYR A 471 -8.24 7.94 -20.97
CA TYR A 471 -8.88 7.70 -22.28
C TYR A 471 -10.28 7.08 -22.17
N HIS A 472 -10.77 6.91 -20.93
CA HIS A 472 -12.11 6.40 -20.63
C HIS A 472 -13.06 7.54 -20.30
N GLY A 473 -13.99 7.80 -21.21
CA GLY A 473 -15.01 8.82 -21.05
C GLY A 473 -15.34 9.48 -22.38
N ASN A 474 -16.26 10.44 -22.32
CA ASN A 474 -16.76 11.17 -23.49
C ASN A 474 -16.54 12.69 -23.43
N GLN A 475 -16.30 13.24 -22.23
CA GLN A 475 -16.10 14.67 -22.00
C GLN A 475 -15.20 14.92 -20.77
N ASP A 476 -14.58 16.09 -20.72
CA ASP A 476 -13.85 16.60 -19.56
C ASP A 476 -14.84 16.98 -18.45
N ASP A 477 -14.43 16.85 -17.18
CA ASP A 477 -15.26 17.25 -16.02
C ASP A 477 -15.22 18.77 -15.77
N ILE A 478 -14.30 19.47 -16.42
CA ILE A 478 -14.13 20.91 -16.28
C ILE A 478 -14.24 21.63 -17.62
N GLN A 479 -14.66 22.89 -17.55
CA GLN A 479 -14.49 23.83 -18.64
C GLN A 479 -13.12 24.50 -18.53
N LEU A 480 -12.28 24.31 -19.55
CA LEU A 480 -10.96 24.93 -19.59
C LEU A 480 -11.09 26.45 -19.79
N SER A 481 -10.53 27.22 -18.86
CA SER A 481 -10.47 28.68 -18.97
C SER A 481 -9.71 29.12 -20.23
N PRO A 482 -10.20 30.14 -20.96
CA PRO A 482 -9.54 30.63 -22.18
C PRO A 482 -8.23 31.38 -21.93
N ASN A 483 -8.01 31.91 -20.71
CA ASN A 483 -6.80 32.65 -20.33
C ASN A 483 -5.61 31.72 -20.04
N LYS A 484 -4.97 31.21 -21.09
CA LYS A 484 -3.72 30.43 -20.99
C LYS A 484 -2.50 31.30 -20.66
N GLU A 485 -2.53 32.59 -21.01
CA GLU A 485 -1.36 33.48 -20.98
C GLU A 485 -0.88 33.85 -19.56
N THR A 486 -1.72 33.65 -18.54
CA THR A 486 -1.39 33.99 -17.14
C THR A 486 -1.07 32.77 -16.27
N SER A 487 -1.09 31.56 -16.84
CA SER A 487 -0.90 30.31 -16.08
C SER A 487 0.56 29.86 -16.10
N ILE A 488 1.12 29.56 -14.93
CA ILE A 488 2.48 29.03 -14.78
C ILE A 488 2.39 27.52 -14.53
N LEU A 489 3.04 26.71 -15.38
CA LEU A 489 3.18 25.27 -15.19
C LEU A 489 4.42 25.00 -14.34
N VAL A 490 4.24 24.35 -13.20
CA VAL A 490 5.33 23.85 -12.34
C VAL A 490 5.41 22.34 -12.47
N LEU A 491 6.55 21.82 -12.90
CA LEU A 491 6.82 20.38 -12.95
C LEU A 491 7.45 19.94 -11.62
N GLY A 492 6.85 18.93 -10.98
CA GLY A 492 7.39 18.35 -9.74
C GLY A 492 8.59 17.44 -9.99
N SER A 493 9.21 16.96 -8.91
CA SER A 493 10.33 16.01 -8.95
C SER A 493 9.94 14.57 -9.30
N PHE A 494 8.63 14.28 -9.43
CA PHE A 494 8.00 12.97 -9.68
C PHE A 494 8.13 11.94 -8.54
N PHE A 495 9.34 11.65 -8.09
CA PHE A 495 9.64 10.73 -6.98
C PHE A 495 10.96 11.14 -6.30
N TYR A 496 11.21 10.62 -5.11
CA TYR A 496 12.49 10.71 -4.40
C TYR A 496 13.41 9.57 -4.87
N GLU A 497 14.68 9.90 -5.11
CA GLU A 497 15.71 8.97 -5.56
C GLU A 497 16.99 9.20 -4.75
N ILE A 498 17.81 8.18 -4.49
CA ILE A 498 19.08 8.41 -3.78
C ILE A 498 20.01 9.25 -4.66
N GLY A 499 20.35 10.46 -4.21
CA GLY A 499 21.36 11.31 -4.84
C GLY A 499 20.84 12.26 -5.92
N LYS A 500 19.52 12.39 -6.09
CA LYS A 500 18.84 13.46 -6.82
C LYS A 500 17.83 14.12 -5.90
#